data_AF-A3V7N6-F1
#
_entry.id   AF-A3V7N6-F1
#
_cell.length_a   1.000
_cell.length_b   1.000
_cell.length_c   1.000
_cell.angle_alpha   90.00
_cell.angle_beta   90.00
_cell.angle_gamma   90.00
#
_symmetry.space_group_name_H-M   'P 1'
#
loop_
_entity.id
_entity.type
_entity.pdbx_description
1 polymer ?
#
loop_
_entity_poly.entity_id
_entity_poly.type
_entity_poly.pdbx_seq_one_letter_code
_entity_poly.pdbx_strand_id
1 'polypeptide(L)'
;MAKTPSPCISVCKFRREGHCIGCSMTKAQKSMFKALKKPAHQSAFVTMLMAQQAVMGKFSHWRRAYEKKCAKKGASFPPQAG
;
A
#
# COMPACT_ATOMS: atom_id res chain seq x y z
N MET A 1 -0.51 -17.73 7.92
CA MET A 1 -0.34 -16.27 7.76
C MET A 1 -1.48 -15.73 6.92
N ALA A 2 -2.18 -14.69 7.39
CA ALA A 2 -3.21 -14.03 6.61
C ALA A 2 -2.59 -13.34 5.37
N LYS A 3 -3.31 -13.36 4.25
CA LYS A 3 -2.88 -12.68 3.02
C LYS A 3 -2.70 -11.18 3.29
N THR A 4 -1.60 -10.60 2.82
CA THR A 4 -1.36 -9.16 2.91
C THR A 4 -2.49 -8.43 2.19
N PRO A 5 -3.28 -7.58 2.87
CA PRO A 5 -4.39 -6.89 2.23
C PRO A 5 -3.86 -5.87 1.23
N SER A 6 -4.65 -5.60 0.19
CA SER A 6 -4.29 -4.57 -0.79
C SER A 6 -4.02 -3.21 -0.10
N PRO A 7 -2.93 -2.51 -0.43
CA PRO A 7 -2.62 -1.20 0.14
C PRO A 7 -3.56 -0.07 -0.33
N CYS A 8 -4.51 -0.35 -1.22
CA CYS A 8 -5.53 0.62 -1.62
C CYS A 8 -6.51 0.91 -0.46
N ILE A 9 -6.72 2.20 -0.17
CA ILE A 9 -7.69 2.71 0.83
C ILE A 9 -8.99 3.22 0.20
N SER A 10 -9.32 2.75 -1.00
CA SER A 10 -10.56 3.07 -1.74
C SER A 10 -10.71 4.53 -2.24
N VAL A 11 -9.66 5.34 -2.20
CA VAL A 11 -9.65 6.75 -2.66
C VAL A 11 -9.06 6.88 -4.08
N CYS A 12 -9.14 5.85 -4.94
CA CYS A 12 -8.41 5.76 -6.22
C CYS A 12 -8.63 6.94 -7.19
N LYS A 13 -7.86 8.02 -6.99
CA LYS A 13 -7.80 9.23 -7.82
C LYS A 13 -6.33 9.50 -8.15
N PHE A 14 -5.94 9.31 -9.40
CA PHE A 14 -4.55 9.38 -9.87
C PHE A 14 -4.24 10.79 -10.40
N ARG A 15 -3.95 11.74 -9.50
CA ARG A 15 -3.74 13.17 -9.85
C ARG A 15 -2.34 13.72 -9.53
N ARG A 16 -1.49 12.95 -8.84
CA ARG A 16 -0.11 13.34 -8.53
C ARG A 16 0.83 12.69 -9.54
N GLU A 17 0.93 13.23 -10.75
CA GLU A 17 1.83 12.69 -11.79
C GLU A 17 1.58 11.18 -12.06
N GLY A 18 0.30 10.79 -12.13
CA GLY A 18 -0.10 9.39 -12.31
C GLY A 18 -0.18 8.56 -11.02
N HIS A 19 0.20 9.12 -9.87
CA HIS A 19 0.05 8.49 -8.55
C HIS A 19 -1.28 8.81 -7.88
N CYS A 20 -1.82 7.80 -7.18
CA CYS A 20 -3.03 7.89 -6.39
C CYS A 20 -2.83 8.84 -5.19
N ILE A 21 -3.72 9.79 -4.99
CA ILE A 21 -3.66 10.75 -3.86
C ILE A 21 -3.80 10.08 -2.48
N GLY A 22 -4.39 8.89 -2.42
CA GLY A 22 -4.66 8.19 -1.16
C GLY A 22 -3.64 7.12 -0.78
N CYS A 23 -2.94 6.52 -1.75
CA CYS A 23 -2.03 5.40 -1.48
C CYS A 23 -0.72 5.44 -2.26
N SER A 24 -0.43 6.54 -2.96
CA SER A 24 0.72 6.75 -3.87
C SER A 24 0.85 5.78 -5.03
N MET A 25 0.08 4.70 -5.11
CA MET A 25 0.18 3.76 -6.22
C MET A 25 -0.17 4.40 -7.56
N THR A 26 0.56 4.06 -8.63
CA THR A 26 0.11 4.26 -10.01
C THR A 26 -0.95 3.24 -10.41
N LYS A 27 -1.63 3.46 -11.54
CA LYS A 27 -2.59 2.49 -12.09
C LYS A 27 -1.91 1.15 -12.42
N ALA A 28 -0.68 1.19 -12.95
CA ALA A 28 0.13 0.01 -13.23
C ALA A 28 0.50 -0.75 -11.95
N GLN A 29 0.97 -0.03 -10.91
CA GLN A 29 1.24 -0.61 -9.59
C GLN A 29 -0.02 -1.26 -8.97
N LYS A 30 -1.21 -0.66 -9.15
CA LYS A 30 -2.48 -1.25 -8.71
C LYS A 30 -2.82 -2.56 -9.42
N SER A 31 -2.55 -2.63 -10.72
CA SER A 31 -2.71 -3.87 -11.48
C SER A 31 -1.70 -4.93 -11.05
N MET A 32 -0.42 -4.54 -10.92
CA MET A 32 0.69 -5.39 -10.51
C MET A 32 0.41 -6.08 -9.18
N PHE A 33 -0.04 -5.36 -8.15
CA PHE A 33 -0.34 -5.95 -6.85
C PHE A 33 -1.37 -7.09 -6.93
N LYS A 34 -2.40 -6.97 -7.80
CA LYS A 34 -3.42 -8.02 -7.99
C LYS A 34 -2.84 -9.31 -8.59
N ALA A 35 -1.78 -9.19 -9.37
CA ALA A 35 -1.10 -10.33 -9.98
C ALA A 35 -0.13 -11.05 -9.02
N LEU A 36 0.26 -10.41 -7.91
CA LEU A 36 1.13 -11.01 -6.91
C LEU A 36 0.41 -12.11 -6.12
N LYS A 37 0.86 -13.35 -6.26
CA LYS A 37 0.29 -14.53 -5.57
C LYS A 37 1.03 -14.90 -4.29
N LYS A 38 2.34 -14.63 -4.22
CA LYS A 38 3.19 -15.00 -3.08
C LYS A 38 3.07 -13.95 -1.96
N PRO A 39 2.80 -14.34 -0.69
CA PRO A 39 2.71 -13.41 0.43
C PRO A 39 3.95 -12.52 0.58
N ALA A 40 5.14 -13.08 0.42
CA ALA A 40 6.41 -12.34 0.49
C ALA A 40 6.52 -11.22 -0.56
N HIS A 41 5.99 -11.43 -1.77
CA HIS A 41 5.99 -10.38 -2.79
C HIS A 41 4.97 -9.29 -2.45
N GLN A 42 3.83 -9.67 -1.87
CA GLN A 42 2.83 -8.69 -1.44
C GLN A 42 3.34 -7.81 -0.29
N SER A 43 4.03 -8.39 0.70
CA SER A 43 4.64 -7.61 1.79
C SER A 43 5.78 -6.72 1.29
N ALA A 44 6.65 -7.24 0.41
CA ALA A 44 7.71 -6.45 -0.22
C ALA A 44 7.14 -5.28 -1.03
N PHE A 45 6.05 -5.50 -1.77
CA PHE A 45 5.36 -4.45 -2.51
C PHE A 45 4.86 -3.33 -1.60
N VAL A 46 4.25 -3.67 -0.47
CA VAL A 46 3.77 -2.66 0.49
C VAL A 46 4.94 -1.90 1.11
N THR A 47 6.05 -2.58 1.40
CA THR A 47 7.27 -1.94 1.92
C THR A 47 7.85 -0.93 0.91
N MET A 48 7.94 -1.32 -0.36
CA MET A 48 8.34 -0.42 -1.46
C MET A 48 7.39 0.78 -1.57
N LEU A 49 6.08 0.55 -1.45
CA LEU A 49 5.09 1.61 -1.48
C LEU A 49 5.27 2.60 -0.32
N MET A 50 5.60 2.12 0.87
CA MET A 50 5.90 2.97 2.04
C MET A 50 7.13 3.84 1.81
N ALA A 51 8.20 3.28 1.22
CA ALA A 51 9.38 4.07 0.84
C ALA A 51 9.02 5.15 -0.21
N GLN A 52 8.22 4.79 -1.22
CA GLN A 52 7.72 5.76 -2.20
C GLN A 52 6.90 6.88 -1.53
N GLN A 53 6.05 6.55 -0.55
CA GLN A 53 5.28 7.54 0.22
C GLN A 53 6.15 8.46 1.06
N ALA A 54 7.26 7.96 1.61
CA ALA A 54 8.21 8.76 2.38
C ALA A 54 8.86 9.83 1.50
N VAL A 55 9.29 9.47 0.29
CA VAL A 55 9.87 10.41 -0.69
C VAL A 55 8.83 11.43 -1.19
N MET A 56 7.61 10.98 -1.52
CA MET A 56 6.57 11.86 -2.09
C MET A 56 5.87 12.77 -1.05
N GLY A 57 5.93 12.40 0.23
CA GLY A 57 5.25 13.07 1.34
C GLY A 57 3.71 13.08 1.25
N LYS A 58 3.07 13.60 2.31
CA LYS A 58 1.60 13.80 2.41
C LYS A 58 0.74 12.53 2.41
N PHE A 59 1.27 11.38 2.83
CA PHE A 59 0.54 10.11 2.94
C PHE A 59 0.32 9.61 4.38
N SER A 60 0.43 10.47 5.40
CA SER A 60 0.21 10.08 6.81
C SER A 60 -1.17 9.46 7.08
N HIS A 61 -2.20 9.94 6.39
CA HIS A 61 -3.56 9.40 6.44
C HIS A 61 -3.66 7.94 5.95
N TRP A 62 -2.79 7.53 5.03
CA TRP A 62 -2.75 6.17 4.51
C TRP A 62 -2.36 5.17 5.58
N ARG A 63 -1.36 5.49 6.42
CA ARG A 63 -0.86 4.59 7.48
C ARG A 63 -1.99 4.14 8.40
N ARG A 64 -2.70 5.09 9.01
CA ARG A 64 -3.82 4.80 9.93
C ARG A 64 -4.94 3.99 9.26
N ALA A 65 -5.23 4.27 7.99
CA ALA A 65 -6.24 3.54 7.24
C ALA A 65 -5.81 2.10 6.91
N TYR A 66 -4.54 1.91 6.55
CA TYR A 66 -3.99 0.60 6.22
C TYR A 66 -3.78 -0.28 7.47
N GLU A 67 -3.34 0.29 8.59
CA GLU A 67 -3.26 -0.40 9.88
C GLU A 67 -4.61 -0.98 10.31
N LYS A 68 -5.68 -0.17 10.26
CA LYS A 68 -7.05 -0.63 10.54
C LYS A 68 -7.47 -1.76 9.60
N LYS A 69 -7.07 -1.70 8.34
CA LYS A 69 -7.36 -2.73 7.33
C LYS A 69 -6.62 -4.04 7.62
N CYS A 70 -5.35 -3.95 8.00
CA CYS A 70 -4.53 -5.08 8.43
C CYS A 70 -5.14 -5.75 9.66
N ALA A 71 -5.46 -4.98 10.70
CA ALA A 71 -6.12 -5.47 11.92
C ALA A 71 -7.44 -6.21 11.61
N LYS A 72 -8.31 -5.60 10.80
CA LYS A 72 -9.60 -6.22 10.39
C LYS A 72 -9.41 -7.54 9.62
N LYS A 73 -8.27 -7.74 8.97
CA LYS A 73 -7.95 -8.94 8.18
C LYS A 73 -7.03 -9.92 8.90
N GLY A 74 -6.65 -9.65 10.17
CA GLY A 74 -5.69 -10.47 10.91
C GLY A 74 -4.31 -10.54 10.26
N ALA A 75 -3.94 -9.53 9.47
CA ALA A 75 -2.64 -9.44 8.80
C ALA A 75 -1.71 -8.50 9.56
N SER A 76 -0.41 -8.82 9.58
CA SER A 76 0.59 -7.93 10.16
C SER A 76 0.78 -6.70 9.28
N PHE A 77 0.88 -5.53 9.90
CA PHE A 77 1.37 -4.33 9.23
C PHE A 77 2.89 -4.50 8.97
N PRO A 78 3.39 -4.24 7.76
CA PRO A 78 4.81 -4.40 7.46
C PRO A 78 5.66 -3.42 8.28
N PRO A 79 6.86 -3.84 8.74
CA PRO A 79 7.76 -2.95 9.48
C PRO A 79 8.13 -1.75 8.61
N GLN A 80 8.27 -0.59 9.24
CA GLN A 80 8.67 0.63 8.55
C GLN A 80 10.08 0.44 8.02
N ALA A 81 10.31 0.72 6.73
CA ALA A 81 11.66 0.99 6.26
C ALA A 81 12.10 2.29 6.97
N GLY A 82 13.00 2.14 7.95
CA GLY A 82 13.63 3.24 8.66
C GLY A 82 14.51 4.05 7.73
#